data_AF-A0A370K3S6-F1
#
_entry.id   AF-A0A370K3S6-F1
#
_cell.length_a   1.000
_cell.length_b   1.000
_cell.length_c   1.000
_cell.angle_alpha   90.00
_cell.angle_beta   90.00
_cell.angle_gamma   90.00
#
_symmetry.space_group_name_H-M   'P 1'
#
loop_
_entity.id
_entity.type
_entity.pdbx_description
1 polymer ?
#
loop_
_entity_poly.entity_id
_entity_poly.type
_entity_poly.pdbx_seq_one_letter_code
_entity_poly.pdbx_strand_id
1 'polypeptide(L)'
;MARGITQDQVNRAADAILGAGDNPTVEKVRAELGTGSPNTITRMLDAWRRQLGERLRQLSALPEVPEAVGQAMLELWRLAADHAERVLESRVANERAALATAQAQLARERETWETRLQAAETAIAQAQTARELAEHACTTLDGQLQDSHALRADLVLQRDRLQDHCDQQAGLIQLLRAQLDDHQVALQSERERQEVHIRAVEDRSHQEVDRARQDAKQWQHRYEAAERGHRDVVTTIQNRCDSAIEQTRHLEQEASRHAGQVAALEKALSRAYSAATERKDRPTVSKALAKRGQAKKMPTRRQISKQRGDA
;
A
#
# COMPACT_ATOMS: atom_id res chain seq x y z
N MET A 1 85.57 19.48 -140.16
CA MET A 1 84.35 19.00 -140.86
C MET A 1 83.15 19.26 -139.96
N ALA A 2 82.01 19.69 -140.50
CA ALA A 2 80.82 19.96 -139.68
C ALA A 2 79.99 18.68 -139.49
N ARG A 3 79.63 18.35 -138.24
CA ARG A 3 78.52 17.42 -137.97
C ARG A 3 77.22 18.22 -138.05
N GLY A 4 76.44 17.99 -139.09
CA GLY A 4 75.06 18.48 -139.16
C GLY A 4 74.18 17.72 -138.17
N ILE A 5 73.23 18.42 -137.54
CA ILE A 5 72.23 17.81 -136.65
C ILE A 5 71.23 17.00 -137.48
N THR A 6 70.80 15.85 -136.96
CA THR A 6 69.75 15.02 -137.58
C THR A 6 68.36 15.34 -137.05
N GLN A 7 67.33 15.06 -137.84
CA GLN A 7 65.93 15.24 -137.42
C GLN A 7 65.62 14.42 -136.14
N ASP A 8 66.18 13.22 -136.03
CA ASP A 8 65.98 12.33 -134.88
C ASP A 8 66.56 12.90 -133.58
N GLN A 9 67.70 13.59 -133.63
CA GLN A 9 68.25 14.30 -132.47
C GLN A 9 67.32 15.42 -131.99
N VAL A 10 66.78 16.21 -132.93
CA VAL A 10 65.78 17.26 -132.63
C VAL A 10 64.49 16.65 -132.07
N ASN A 11 64.02 15.54 -132.64
CA ASN A 11 62.83 14.84 -132.18
C ASN A 11 62.98 14.34 -130.73
N ARG A 12 64.11 13.70 -130.39
CA ARG A 12 64.38 13.20 -129.04
C ARG A 12 64.46 14.32 -128.01
N ALA A 13 65.19 15.40 -128.31
CA ALA A 13 65.28 16.56 -127.41
C ALA A 13 63.91 17.23 -127.22
N ALA A 14 63.12 17.37 -128.28
CA ALA A 14 61.78 17.96 -128.18
C ALA A 14 60.77 17.06 -127.45
N ASP A 15 60.78 15.74 -127.69
CA ASP A 15 59.97 14.77 -126.94
C ASP A 15 60.40 14.71 -125.45
N ALA A 16 61.69 14.89 -125.12
CA ALA A 16 62.19 14.94 -123.75
C ALA A 16 61.77 16.23 -122.99
N ILE A 17 61.92 17.40 -123.61
CA ILE A 17 61.45 18.69 -123.05
C ILE A 17 59.93 18.64 -122.83
N LEU A 18 59.17 18.08 -123.78
CA LEU A 18 57.72 17.90 -123.66
C LEU A 18 57.36 16.93 -122.53
N GLY A 19 58.13 15.84 -122.35
CA GLY A 19 57.98 14.90 -121.25
C GLY A 19 58.25 15.50 -119.87
N ALA A 20 59.05 16.56 -119.80
CA ALA A 20 59.24 17.37 -118.59
C ALA A 20 58.11 18.39 -118.34
N GLY A 21 57.05 18.39 -119.17
CA GLY A 21 55.91 19.31 -119.07
C GLY A 21 56.17 20.71 -119.65
N ASP A 22 57.27 20.87 -120.39
CA ASP A 22 57.78 22.17 -120.83
C ASP A 22 57.64 22.33 -122.36
N ASN A 23 57.54 23.56 -122.86
CA ASN A 23 57.34 23.79 -124.30
C ASN A 23 58.69 23.80 -125.04
N PRO A 24 58.97 22.85 -125.97
CA PRO A 24 60.19 22.88 -126.75
C PRO A 24 60.20 24.08 -127.71
N THR A 25 60.97 25.09 -127.32
CA THR A 25 61.36 26.22 -128.15
C THR A 25 62.72 25.95 -128.81
N VAL A 26 63.04 26.72 -129.85
CA VAL A 26 64.32 26.62 -130.58
C VAL A 26 65.52 26.78 -129.64
N GLU A 27 65.40 27.62 -128.60
CA GLU A 27 66.43 27.86 -127.60
C GLU A 27 66.61 26.68 -126.65
N LYS A 28 65.52 26.12 -126.10
CA LYS A 28 65.59 24.95 -125.19
C LYS A 28 66.15 23.71 -125.92
N VAL A 29 65.67 23.45 -127.13
CA VAL A 29 66.17 22.35 -127.98
C VAL A 29 67.64 22.54 -128.37
N ARG A 30 68.10 23.79 -128.54
CA ARG A 30 69.51 24.10 -128.80
C ARG A 30 70.39 23.97 -127.55
N ALA A 31 69.85 24.23 -126.36
CA ALA A 31 70.54 24.01 -125.09
C ALA A 31 70.75 22.51 -124.83
N GLU A 32 69.71 21.68 -125.00
CA GLU A 32 69.77 20.21 -124.96
C GLU A 32 70.83 19.64 -125.92
N LEU A 33 70.84 20.10 -127.19
CA LEU A 33 71.72 19.56 -128.23
C LEU A 33 73.12 20.20 -128.28
N GLY A 34 73.37 21.25 -127.49
CA GLY A 34 74.65 21.97 -127.38
C GLY A 34 75.22 22.58 -128.68
N THR A 35 74.53 22.44 -129.82
CA THR A 35 75.08 22.69 -131.16
C THR A 35 73.98 23.17 -132.13
N GLY A 36 74.37 23.55 -133.34
CA GLY A 36 73.44 23.83 -134.45
C GLY A 36 73.12 25.30 -134.70
N SER A 37 72.70 25.56 -135.95
CA SER A 37 72.19 26.85 -136.41
C SER A 37 70.69 26.96 -136.09
N PRO A 38 70.21 28.09 -135.54
CA PRO A 38 68.79 28.29 -135.23
C PRO A 38 67.86 27.97 -136.39
N ASN A 39 68.14 28.42 -137.62
CA ASN A 39 67.29 28.14 -138.80
C ASN A 39 67.15 26.64 -139.11
N THR A 40 68.18 25.83 -138.83
CA THR A 40 68.11 24.38 -139.00
C THR A 40 67.21 23.76 -137.94
N ILE A 41 67.35 24.20 -136.68
CA ILE A 41 66.57 23.71 -135.54
C ILE A 41 65.10 24.11 -135.70
N THR A 42 64.77 25.36 -136.06
CA THR A 42 63.39 25.80 -136.33
C THR A 42 62.69 24.90 -137.35
N ARG A 43 63.32 24.68 -138.52
CA ARG A 43 62.75 23.84 -139.59
C ARG A 43 62.51 22.39 -139.14
N MET A 44 63.42 21.83 -138.34
CA MET A 44 63.29 20.48 -137.81
C MET A 44 62.25 20.40 -136.68
N LEU A 45 62.17 21.43 -135.84
CA LEU A 45 61.20 21.53 -134.75
C LEU A 45 59.77 21.71 -135.27
N ASP A 46 59.56 22.45 -136.36
CA ASP A 46 58.25 22.56 -137.00
C ASP A 46 57.82 21.25 -137.69
N ALA A 47 58.77 20.47 -138.24
CA ALA A 47 58.51 19.12 -138.71
C ALA A 47 58.11 18.17 -137.56
N TRP A 48 58.82 18.24 -136.43
CA TRP A 48 58.48 17.52 -135.21
C TRP A 48 57.10 17.93 -134.66
N ARG A 49 56.77 19.22 -134.61
CA ARG A 49 55.45 19.71 -134.17
C ARG A 49 54.31 19.18 -135.03
N ARG A 50 54.50 19.09 -136.35
CA ARG A 50 53.54 18.45 -137.26
C ARG A 50 53.40 16.94 -137.00
N GLN A 51 54.52 16.23 -136.81
CA GLN A 51 54.51 14.81 -136.45
C GLN A 51 53.87 14.55 -135.07
N LEU A 52 54.09 15.41 -134.08
CA LEU A 52 53.45 15.34 -132.77
C LEU A 52 51.95 15.62 -132.88
N GLY A 53 51.53 16.67 -133.60
CA GLY A 53 50.12 16.99 -133.82
C GLY A 53 49.37 15.94 -134.64
N GLU A 54 50.07 15.04 -135.31
CA GLU A 54 49.52 13.84 -135.96
C GLU A 54 49.49 12.64 -134.99
N ARG A 55 50.60 12.34 -134.30
CA ARG A 55 50.66 11.33 -133.21
C ARG A 55 49.56 11.54 -132.16
N LEU A 56 49.36 12.79 -131.72
CA LEU A 56 48.32 13.14 -130.75
C LEU A 56 46.90 12.97 -131.31
N ARG A 57 46.65 13.30 -132.58
CA ARG A 57 45.34 13.01 -133.20
C ARG A 57 45.07 11.51 -133.33
N GLN A 58 46.10 10.70 -133.54
CA GLN A 58 46.00 9.24 -133.58
C GLN A 58 45.83 8.61 -132.17
N LEU A 59 46.33 9.25 -131.11
CA LEU A 59 46.15 8.83 -129.72
C LEU A 59 44.82 9.32 -129.11
N SER A 60 44.35 10.51 -129.50
CA SER A 60 43.02 11.04 -129.11
C SER A 60 41.88 10.50 -129.97
N ALA A 61 42.17 9.88 -131.12
CA ALA A 61 41.26 9.00 -131.83
C ALA A 61 41.09 7.71 -131.03
N LEU A 62 40.29 7.78 -129.97
CA LEU A 62 39.83 6.59 -129.25
C LEU A 62 39.20 5.65 -130.30
N PRO A 63 39.65 4.38 -130.41
CA PRO A 63 39.06 3.45 -131.37
C PRO A 63 37.57 3.32 -131.07
N GLU A 64 36.73 3.28 -132.11
CA GLU A 64 35.29 3.07 -131.95
C GLU A 64 35.06 1.76 -131.20
N VAL A 65 34.73 1.86 -129.91
CA VAL A 65 34.44 0.71 -129.06
C VAL A 65 33.21 0.03 -129.66
N PRO A 66 33.31 -1.24 -130.13
CA PRO A 66 32.20 -1.90 -130.79
C PRO A 66 30.97 -1.87 -129.89
N GLU A 67 29.81 -1.52 -130.44
CA GLU A 67 28.61 -1.18 -129.66
C GLU A 67 28.24 -2.27 -128.64
N ALA A 68 28.42 -3.54 -129.00
CA ALA A 68 28.24 -4.70 -128.13
C ALA A 68 29.08 -4.67 -126.83
N VAL A 69 30.30 -4.09 -126.86
CA VAL A 69 31.16 -3.95 -125.67
C VAL A 69 30.63 -2.84 -124.75
N GLY A 70 30.14 -1.73 -125.33
CA GLY A 70 29.49 -0.66 -124.59
C GLY A 70 28.20 -1.14 -123.92
N GLN A 71 27.35 -1.85 -124.68
CA GLN A 71 26.12 -2.47 -124.18
C GLN A 71 26.41 -3.49 -123.06
N ALA A 72 27.43 -4.35 -123.22
CA ALA A 72 27.81 -5.33 -122.19
C ALA A 72 28.27 -4.67 -120.88
N MET A 73 28.99 -3.54 -120.94
CA MET A 73 29.40 -2.80 -119.74
C MET A 73 28.23 -2.04 -119.08
N LEU A 74 27.26 -1.55 -119.87
CA LEU A 74 26.03 -0.96 -119.34
C LEU A 74 25.17 -2.00 -118.60
N GLU A 75 25.00 -3.21 -119.16
CA GLU A 75 24.26 -4.29 -118.49
C GLU A 75 25.02 -4.84 -117.26
N LEU A 76 26.36 -4.92 -117.29
CA LEU A 76 27.16 -5.25 -116.11
C LEU A 76 27.01 -4.20 -115.00
N TRP A 77 27.06 -2.90 -115.34
CA TRP A 77 26.83 -1.82 -114.39
C TRP A 77 25.42 -1.85 -113.81
N ARG A 78 24.41 -2.09 -114.65
CA ARG A 78 23.01 -2.26 -114.25
C ARG A 78 22.85 -3.41 -113.26
N LEU A 79 23.40 -4.59 -113.57
CA LEU A 79 23.38 -5.76 -112.67
C LEU A 79 24.08 -5.49 -111.33
N ALA A 80 25.17 -4.72 -111.34
CA ALA A 80 25.86 -4.31 -110.12
C ALA A 80 25.02 -3.32 -109.28
N ALA A 81 24.33 -2.38 -109.91
CA ALA A 81 23.41 -1.45 -109.25
C ALA A 81 22.18 -2.19 -108.66
N ASP A 82 21.51 -3.02 -109.47
CA ASP A 82 20.40 -3.90 -109.04
C ASP A 82 20.79 -4.76 -107.82
N HIS A 83 22.01 -5.31 -107.81
CA HIS A 83 22.52 -6.08 -106.69
C HIS A 83 22.81 -5.20 -105.45
N ALA A 84 23.44 -4.04 -105.63
CA ALA A 84 23.73 -3.11 -104.54
C ALA A 84 22.46 -2.57 -103.87
N GLU A 85 21.42 -2.26 -104.65
CA GLU A 85 20.11 -1.82 -104.16
C GLU A 85 19.47 -2.93 -103.31
N ARG A 86 19.36 -4.17 -103.81
CA ARG A 86 18.80 -5.31 -103.05
C ARG A 86 19.59 -5.61 -101.76
N VAL A 87 20.91 -5.44 -101.78
CA VAL A 87 21.76 -5.56 -100.58
C VAL A 87 21.52 -4.42 -99.59
N LEU A 88 21.31 -3.19 -100.06
CA LEU A 88 20.97 -2.04 -99.22
C LEU A 88 19.57 -2.19 -98.61
N GLU A 89 18.57 -2.57 -99.41
CA GLU A 89 17.20 -2.83 -98.96
C GLU A 89 17.15 -3.91 -97.87
N SER A 90 17.84 -5.03 -98.08
CA SER A 90 17.90 -6.11 -97.08
C SER A 90 18.61 -5.70 -95.79
N ARG A 91 19.68 -4.88 -95.86
CA ARG A 91 20.30 -4.29 -94.67
C ARG A 91 19.36 -3.36 -93.92
N VAL A 92 18.73 -2.41 -94.62
CA VAL A 92 17.77 -1.45 -94.03
C VAL A 92 16.54 -2.18 -93.46
N ALA A 93 16.06 -3.25 -94.08
CA ALA A 93 15.00 -4.10 -93.55
C ALA A 93 15.43 -4.81 -92.26
N ASN A 94 16.63 -5.39 -92.22
CA ASN A 94 17.19 -6.04 -91.04
C ASN A 94 17.43 -5.06 -89.88
N GLU A 95 17.95 -3.86 -90.17
CA GLU A 95 18.15 -2.79 -89.18
C GLU A 95 16.82 -2.29 -88.61
N ARG A 96 15.80 -2.09 -89.46
CA ARG A 96 14.44 -1.74 -89.02
C ARG A 96 13.81 -2.83 -88.15
N ALA A 97 13.98 -4.10 -88.52
CA ALA A 97 13.49 -5.23 -87.74
C ALA A 97 14.20 -5.31 -86.37
N ALA A 98 15.54 -5.18 -86.34
CA ALA A 98 16.31 -5.14 -85.10
C ALA A 98 15.88 -3.99 -84.20
N LEU A 99 15.75 -2.76 -84.74
CA LEU A 99 15.27 -1.59 -84.01
C LEU A 99 13.87 -1.80 -83.44
N ALA A 100 12.94 -2.35 -84.21
CA ALA A 100 11.59 -2.67 -83.75
C ALA A 100 11.59 -3.71 -82.61
N THR A 101 12.44 -4.75 -82.68
CA THR A 101 12.57 -5.72 -81.58
C THR A 101 13.16 -5.11 -80.31
N ALA A 102 14.17 -4.24 -80.43
CA ALA A 102 14.76 -3.52 -79.29
C ALA A 102 13.76 -2.54 -78.65
N GLN A 103 12.97 -1.83 -79.46
CA GLN A 103 11.89 -0.97 -78.97
C GLN A 103 10.80 -1.77 -78.24
N ALA A 104 10.41 -2.94 -78.77
CA ALA A 104 9.44 -3.82 -78.12
C ALA A 104 9.96 -4.45 -76.82
N GLN A 105 11.27 -4.75 -76.73
CA GLN A 105 11.91 -5.19 -75.49
C GLN A 105 11.91 -4.06 -74.45
N LEU A 106 12.39 -2.87 -74.80
CA LEU A 106 12.44 -1.71 -73.90
C LEU A 106 11.03 -1.28 -73.41
N ALA A 107 10.00 -1.41 -74.25
CA ALA A 107 8.62 -1.16 -73.85
C ALA A 107 8.13 -2.15 -72.77
N ARG A 108 8.38 -3.45 -72.95
CA ARG A 108 8.06 -4.49 -71.96
C ARG A 108 8.84 -4.32 -70.67
N GLU A 109 10.13 -3.98 -70.76
CA GLU A 109 10.94 -3.69 -69.57
C GLU A 109 10.35 -2.54 -68.76
N ARG A 110 10.00 -1.41 -69.42
CA ARG A 110 9.33 -0.28 -68.77
C ARG A 110 8.02 -0.68 -68.08
N GLU A 111 7.17 -1.43 -68.75
CA GLU A 111 5.92 -1.97 -68.18
C GLU A 111 6.18 -2.85 -66.94
N THR A 112 7.21 -3.71 -66.98
CA THR A 112 7.61 -4.50 -65.80
C THR A 112 8.23 -3.69 -64.67
N TRP A 113 8.87 -2.54 -64.97
CA TRP A 113 9.41 -1.64 -63.94
C TRP A 113 8.32 -0.77 -63.33
N GLU A 114 7.37 -0.27 -64.12
CA GLU A 114 6.23 0.52 -63.66
C GLU A 114 5.29 -0.30 -62.76
N THR A 115 4.94 -1.52 -63.17
CA THR A 115 4.15 -2.44 -62.34
C THR A 115 4.88 -2.85 -61.05
N ARG A 116 6.21 -3.02 -61.09
CA ARG A 116 7.02 -3.25 -59.87
C ARG A 116 7.07 -2.02 -58.95
N LEU A 117 7.14 -0.81 -59.51
CA LEU A 117 7.15 0.42 -58.73
C LEU A 117 5.80 0.61 -58.01
N GLN A 118 4.69 0.48 -58.73
CA GLN A 118 3.34 0.55 -58.15
C GLN A 118 3.12 -0.53 -57.07
N ALA A 119 3.64 -1.75 -57.27
CA ALA A 119 3.60 -2.82 -56.26
C ALA A 119 4.46 -2.49 -55.02
N ALA A 120 5.61 -1.84 -55.20
CA ALA A 120 6.46 -1.40 -54.08
C ALA A 120 5.84 -0.22 -53.31
N GLU A 121 5.28 0.78 -54.01
CA GLU A 121 4.60 1.93 -53.40
C GLU A 121 3.37 1.49 -52.59
N THR A 122 2.55 0.61 -53.14
CA THR A 122 1.39 0.05 -52.41
C THR A 122 1.81 -0.83 -51.22
N ALA A 123 2.88 -1.62 -51.34
CA ALA A 123 3.43 -2.37 -50.20
C ALA A 123 4.01 -1.45 -49.11
N ILE A 124 4.65 -0.34 -49.47
CA ILE A 124 5.15 0.67 -48.53
C ILE A 124 3.99 1.34 -47.79
N ALA A 125 2.92 1.76 -48.50
CA ALA A 125 1.74 2.36 -47.87
C ALA A 125 1.00 1.37 -46.94
N GLN A 126 0.94 0.09 -47.29
CA GLN A 126 0.41 -0.97 -46.42
C GLN A 126 1.29 -1.20 -45.19
N ALA A 127 2.62 -1.18 -45.34
CA ALA A 127 3.55 -1.31 -44.22
C ALA A 127 3.50 -0.09 -43.28
N GLN A 128 3.32 1.13 -43.81
CA GLN A 128 3.14 2.36 -43.04
C GLN A 128 1.85 2.32 -42.22
N THR A 129 0.71 2.07 -42.85
CA THR A 129 -0.59 1.99 -42.15
C THR A 129 -0.66 0.84 -41.14
N ALA A 130 -0.05 -0.31 -41.43
CA ALA A 130 0.09 -1.40 -40.46
C ALA A 130 0.99 -1.02 -39.26
N ARG A 131 2.06 -0.26 -39.51
CA ARG A 131 2.95 0.26 -38.45
C ARG A 131 2.22 1.29 -37.59
N GLU A 132 1.51 2.25 -38.18
CA GLU A 132 0.72 3.26 -37.45
C GLU A 132 -0.33 2.59 -36.55
N LEU A 133 -1.05 1.59 -37.07
CA LEU A 133 -2.00 0.81 -36.28
C LEU A 133 -1.33 0.04 -35.13
N ALA A 134 -0.13 -0.52 -35.36
CA ALA A 134 0.64 -1.19 -34.31
C ALA A 134 1.17 -0.22 -33.24
N GLU A 135 1.65 0.97 -33.63
CA GLU A 135 2.10 2.01 -32.70
C GLU A 135 0.93 2.54 -31.87
N HIS A 136 -0.24 2.78 -32.47
CA HIS A 136 -1.48 3.13 -31.74
C HIS A 136 -1.97 2.01 -30.81
N ALA A 137 -1.86 0.74 -31.21
CA ALA A 137 -2.17 -0.39 -30.33
C ALA A 137 -1.21 -0.46 -29.13
N CYS A 138 0.09 -0.25 -29.36
CA CYS A 138 1.10 -0.20 -28.29
C CYS A 138 0.84 0.95 -27.31
N THR A 139 0.54 2.18 -27.76
CA THR A 139 0.24 3.29 -26.84
C THR A 139 -1.07 3.08 -26.07
N THR A 140 -2.07 2.44 -26.70
CA THR A 140 -3.33 2.09 -26.03
C THR A 140 -3.12 1.03 -24.94
N LEU A 141 -2.29 0.00 -25.21
CA LEU A 141 -1.96 -1.04 -24.23
C LEU A 141 -1.09 -0.51 -23.09
N ASP A 142 -0.14 0.40 -23.37
CA ASP A 142 0.67 1.04 -22.34
C ASP A 142 -0.18 1.91 -21.41
N GLY A 143 -1.12 2.70 -21.95
CA GLY A 143 -2.11 3.45 -21.15
C GLY A 143 -2.95 2.54 -20.25
N GLN A 144 -3.50 1.44 -20.79
CA GLN A 144 -4.25 0.46 -20.00
C GLN A 144 -3.39 -0.22 -18.91
N LEU A 145 -2.10 -0.43 -19.17
CA LEU A 145 -1.15 -0.97 -18.21
C LEU A 145 -0.86 0.05 -17.10
N GLN A 146 -0.63 1.32 -17.44
CA GLN A 146 -0.46 2.42 -16.47
C GLN A 146 -1.71 2.57 -15.58
N ASP A 147 -2.91 2.57 -16.16
CA ASP A 147 -4.19 2.60 -15.42
C ASP A 147 -4.32 1.40 -14.47
N SER A 148 -3.97 0.20 -14.92
CA SER A 148 -3.98 -1.01 -14.09
C SER A 148 -2.97 -0.92 -12.94
N HIS A 149 -1.79 -0.35 -13.17
CA HIS A 149 -0.80 -0.10 -12.12
C HIS A 149 -1.26 0.96 -11.11
N ALA A 150 -1.89 2.06 -11.57
CA ALA A 150 -2.46 3.08 -10.70
C ALA A 150 -3.58 2.51 -9.81
N LEU A 151 -4.51 1.74 -10.38
CA LEU A 151 -5.59 1.07 -9.65
C LEU A 151 -5.03 0.06 -8.63
N ARG A 152 -4.01 -0.71 -8.98
CA ARG A 152 -3.33 -1.64 -8.05
C ARG A 152 -2.65 -0.89 -6.90
N ALA A 153 -2.03 0.26 -7.17
CA ALA A 153 -1.40 1.08 -6.14
C ALA A 153 -2.42 1.66 -5.15
N ASP A 154 -3.55 2.19 -5.63
CA ASP A 154 -4.61 2.68 -4.74
C ASP A 154 -5.27 1.54 -3.95
N LEU A 155 -5.54 0.38 -4.56
CA LEU A 155 -6.05 -0.79 -3.84
C LEU A 155 -5.09 -1.29 -2.74
N VAL A 156 -3.78 -1.19 -2.94
CA VAL A 156 -2.78 -1.45 -1.89
C VAL A 156 -2.87 -0.42 -0.77
N LEU A 157 -2.96 0.88 -1.08
CA LEU A 157 -3.12 1.93 -0.07
C LEU A 157 -4.46 1.81 0.69
N GLN A 158 -5.54 1.38 0.03
CA GLN A 158 -6.83 1.10 0.68
C GLN A 158 -6.72 -0.12 1.62
N ARG A 159 -6.11 -1.22 1.16
CA ARG A 159 -5.84 -2.41 1.99
C ARG A 159 -5.04 -2.05 3.24
N ASP A 160 -3.96 -1.29 3.09
CA ASP A 160 -3.05 -0.98 4.19
C ASP A 160 -3.71 -0.07 5.22
N ARG A 161 -4.48 0.95 4.78
CA ARG A 161 -5.33 1.74 5.68
C ARG A 161 -6.35 0.89 6.45
N LEU A 162 -6.99 -0.09 5.79
CA LEU A 162 -7.95 -0.99 6.45
C LEU A 162 -7.24 -1.92 7.45
N GLN A 163 -6.06 -2.43 7.12
CA GLN A 163 -5.23 -3.22 8.03
C GLN A 163 -4.84 -2.41 9.28
N ASP A 164 -4.36 -1.17 9.10
CA ASP A 164 -4.05 -0.25 10.21
C ASP A 164 -5.26 -0.04 11.14
N HIS A 165 -6.47 0.09 10.58
CA HIS A 165 -7.71 0.25 11.37
C HIS A 165 -8.07 -1.03 12.12
N CYS A 166 -7.92 -2.21 11.49
CA CYS A 166 -8.15 -3.50 12.12
C CYS A 166 -7.17 -3.74 13.28
N ASP A 167 -5.89 -3.41 13.11
CA ASP A 167 -4.86 -3.60 14.13
C ASP A 167 -5.03 -2.61 15.30
N GLN A 168 -5.42 -1.36 15.02
CA GLN A 168 -5.81 -0.39 16.04
C GLN A 168 -7.04 -0.87 16.84
N GLN A 169 -8.07 -1.40 16.17
CA GLN A 169 -9.25 -1.96 16.84
C GLN A 169 -8.90 -3.21 17.67
N ALA A 170 -8.04 -4.08 17.16
CA ALA A 170 -7.55 -5.24 17.90
C ALA A 170 -6.79 -4.84 19.18
N GLY A 171 -5.91 -3.82 19.09
CA GLY A 171 -5.20 -3.26 20.24
C GLY A 171 -6.15 -2.65 21.28
N LEU A 172 -7.16 -1.89 20.86
CA LEU A 172 -8.19 -1.34 21.76
C LEU A 172 -9.01 -2.44 22.44
N ILE A 173 -9.37 -3.51 21.71
CA ILE A 173 -10.08 -4.67 22.28
C ILE A 173 -9.21 -5.42 23.29
N GLN A 174 -7.90 -5.55 23.05
CA GLN A 174 -6.97 -6.14 24.02
C GLN A 174 -6.84 -5.28 25.28
N LEU A 175 -6.71 -3.96 25.14
CA LEU A 175 -6.66 -3.03 26.27
C LEU A 175 -7.93 -3.07 27.12
N LEU A 176 -9.11 -3.05 26.49
CA LEU A 176 -10.40 -3.14 27.18
C LEU A 176 -10.59 -4.49 27.90
N ARG A 177 -10.08 -5.60 27.34
CA ARG A 177 -10.09 -6.90 28.02
C ARG A 177 -9.20 -6.89 29.27
N ALA A 178 -7.97 -6.41 29.16
CA ALA A 178 -7.06 -6.28 30.30
C ALA A 178 -7.68 -5.42 31.42
N GLN A 179 -8.29 -4.27 31.08
CA GLN A 179 -9.00 -3.43 32.05
C GLN A 179 -10.20 -4.13 32.70
N LEU A 180 -10.97 -4.93 31.95
CA LEU A 180 -12.07 -5.73 32.50
C LEU A 180 -11.58 -6.84 33.43
N ASP A 181 -10.45 -7.48 33.10
CA ASP A 181 -9.86 -8.54 33.92
C ASP A 181 -9.26 -7.95 35.22
N ASP A 182 -8.54 -6.82 35.14
CA ASP A 182 -8.05 -6.06 36.30
C ASP A 182 -9.20 -5.64 37.22
N HIS A 183 -10.30 -5.11 36.66
CA HIS A 183 -11.49 -4.73 37.45
C HIS A 183 -12.20 -5.94 38.08
N GLN A 184 -12.23 -7.10 37.41
CA GLN A 184 -12.77 -8.34 37.99
C GLN A 184 -11.92 -8.83 39.16
N VAL A 185 -10.59 -8.84 39.01
CA VAL A 185 -9.64 -9.22 40.08
C VAL A 185 -9.73 -8.26 41.27
N ALA A 186 -9.82 -6.95 41.01
CA ALA A 186 -10.01 -5.94 42.05
C ALA A 186 -11.30 -6.20 42.84
N LEU A 187 -12.44 -6.31 42.16
CA LEU A 187 -13.76 -6.57 42.77
C LEU A 187 -13.80 -7.89 43.55
N GLN A 188 -13.16 -8.94 43.04
CA GLN A 188 -13.05 -10.21 43.74
C GLN A 188 -12.22 -10.07 45.03
N SER A 189 -11.09 -9.36 44.98
CA SER A 189 -10.28 -9.11 46.17
C SER A 189 -10.99 -8.24 47.21
N GLU A 190 -11.86 -7.31 46.80
CA GLU A 190 -12.69 -6.53 47.71
C GLU A 190 -13.78 -7.39 48.38
N ARG A 191 -14.43 -8.28 47.64
CA ARG A 191 -15.40 -9.25 48.19
C ARG A 191 -14.75 -10.18 49.20
N GLU A 192 -13.58 -10.73 48.89
CA GLU A 192 -12.83 -11.59 49.81
C GLU A 192 -12.44 -10.85 51.10
N ARG A 193 -11.99 -9.59 51.00
CA ARG A 193 -11.73 -8.72 52.16
C ARG A 193 -13.00 -8.46 52.98
N GLN A 194 -14.15 -8.24 52.31
CA GLN A 194 -15.44 -8.03 52.97
C GLN A 194 -15.93 -9.31 53.68
N GLU A 195 -15.85 -10.48 53.04
CA GLU A 195 -16.19 -11.77 53.67
C GLU A 195 -15.33 -12.06 54.89
N VAL A 196 -14.01 -11.85 54.80
CA VAL A 196 -13.08 -12.02 55.93
C VAL A 196 -13.40 -11.02 57.04
N HIS A 197 -13.73 -9.77 56.72
CA HIS A 197 -14.13 -8.77 57.71
C HIS A 197 -15.45 -9.13 58.40
N ILE A 198 -16.46 -9.58 57.65
CA ILE A 198 -17.77 -9.99 58.18
C ILE A 198 -17.61 -11.18 59.12
N ARG A 199 -16.93 -12.26 58.69
CA ARG A 199 -16.63 -13.42 59.54
C ARG A 199 -15.88 -13.00 60.81
N ALA A 200 -14.88 -12.11 60.70
CA ALA A 200 -14.16 -11.59 61.85
C ALA A 200 -14.98 -10.65 62.76
N VAL A 201 -16.13 -10.12 62.32
CA VAL A 201 -17.12 -9.44 63.17
C VAL A 201 -18.05 -10.46 63.82
N GLU A 202 -18.55 -11.43 63.05
CA GLU A 202 -19.43 -12.51 63.52
C GLU A 202 -18.74 -13.33 64.62
N ASP A 203 -17.52 -13.82 64.40
CA ASP A 203 -16.71 -14.56 65.37
C ASP A 203 -16.49 -13.78 66.68
N ARG A 204 -16.23 -12.47 66.60
CA ARG A 204 -16.09 -11.61 67.78
C ARG A 204 -17.42 -11.48 68.53
N SER A 205 -18.53 -11.29 67.81
CA SER A 205 -19.87 -11.21 68.42
C SER A 205 -20.25 -12.52 69.11
N HIS A 206 -19.91 -13.68 68.52
CA HIS A 206 -20.13 -14.98 69.12
C HIS A 206 -19.28 -15.17 70.39
N GLN A 207 -18.00 -14.78 70.35
CA GLN A 207 -17.14 -14.78 71.54
C GLN A 207 -17.65 -13.86 72.65
N GLU A 208 -18.18 -12.68 72.33
CA GLU A 208 -18.77 -11.76 73.31
C GLU A 208 -20.07 -12.32 73.91
N VAL A 209 -20.94 -12.92 73.09
CA VAL A 209 -22.14 -13.63 73.55
C VAL A 209 -21.79 -14.81 74.45
N ASP A 210 -20.76 -15.59 74.12
CA ASP A 210 -20.34 -16.73 74.96
C ASP A 210 -19.61 -16.31 76.24
N ARG A 211 -18.85 -15.20 76.23
CA ARG A 211 -18.37 -14.56 77.47
C ARG A 211 -19.54 -14.11 78.34
N ALA A 212 -20.51 -13.38 77.77
CA ALA A 212 -21.70 -12.94 78.51
C ALA A 212 -22.53 -14.11 79.06
N ARG A 213 -22.62 -15.24 78.34
CA ARG A 213 -23.23 -16.50 78.84
C ARG A 213 -22.43 -17.13 79.98
N GLN A 214 -21.11 -17.12 79.92
CA GLN A 214 -20.25 -17.63 80.99
C GLN A 214 -20.33 -16.75 82.24
N ASP A 215 -20.30 -15.43 82.08
CA ASP A 215 -20.45 -14.47 83.17
C ASP A 215 -21.86 -14.54 83.78
N ALA A 216 -22.92 -14.67 82.97
CA ALA A 216 -24.28 -14.88 83.46
C ALA A 216 -24.40 -16.17 84.30
N LYS A 217 -23.78 -17.27 83.87
CA LYS A 217 -23.70 -18.53 84.66
C LYS A 217 -22.93 -18.33 85.97
N GLN A 218 -21.81 -17.59 85.95
CA GLN A 218 -21.06 -17.26 87.17
C GLN A 218 -21.88 -16.40 88.13
N TRP A 219 -22.58 -15.39 87.63
CA TRP A 219 -23.47 -14.53 88.42
C TRP A 219 -24.66 -15.31 88.99
N GLN A 220 -25.27 -16.20 88.21
CA GLN A 220 -26.33 -17.09 88.71
C GLN A 220 -25.80 -17.98 89.84
N HIS A 221 -24.65 -18.67 89.67
CA HIS A 221 -24.09 -19.51 90.72
C HIS A 221 -23.71 -18.70 91.98
N ARG A 222 -23.17 -17.47 91.82
CA ARG A 222 -22.92 -16.55 92.94
C ARG A 222 -24.20 -16.14 93.64
N TYR A 223 -25.27 -15.86 92.89
CA TYR A 223 -26.59 -15.52 93.44
C TYR A 223 -27.21 -16.71 94.19
N GLU A 224 -27.18 -17.91 93.62
CA GLU A 224 -27.64 -19.15 94.27
C GLU A 224 -26.82 -19.51 95.52
N ALA A 225 -25.52 -19.19 95.54
CA ALA A 225 -24.67 -19.34 96.73
C ALA A 225 -24.99 -18.28 97.80
N ALA A 226 -25.25 -17.03 97.41
CA ALA A 226 -25.68 -15.96 98.31
C ALA A 226 -27.08 -16.22 98.88
N GLU A 227 -28.03 -16.69 98.07
CA GLU A 227 -29.36 -17.14 98.52
C GLU A 227 -29.25 -18.27 99.55
N ARG A 228 -28.39 -19.29 99.30
CA ARG A 228 -28.13 -20.34 100.28
C ARG A 228 -27.56 -19.77 101.57
N GLY A 229 -26.49 -18.98 101.51
CA GLY A 229 -25.92 -18.32 102.70
C GLY A 229 -26.90 -17.43 103.45
N HIS A 230 -27.80 -16.71 102.74
CA HIS A 230 -28.87 -15.94 103.36
C HIS A 230 -29.93 -16.84 104.03
N ARG A 231 -30.33 -17.96 103.41
CA ARG A 231 -31.23 -18.95 104.02
C ARG A 231 -30.60 -19.62 105.25
N ASP A 232 -29.31 -19.94 105.20
CA ASP A 232 -28.56 -20.52 106.31
C ASP A 232 -28.41 -19.53 107.47
N VAL A 233 -28.19 -18.24 107.18
CA VAL A 233 -28.19 -17.18 108.20
C VAL A 233 -29.60 -16.95 108.77
N VAL A 234 -30.65 -16.96 107.94
CA VAL A 234 -32.05 -16.80 108.40
C VAL A 234 -32.46 -17.98 109.28
N THR A 235 -32.18 -19.22 108.91
CA THR A 235 -32.48 -20.40 109.75
C THR A 235 -31.63 -20.40 111.03
N THR A 236 -30.36 -19.99 110.98
CA THR A 236 -29.54 -19.80 112.19
C THR A 236 -30.10 -18.73 113.12
N ILE A 237 -30.63 -17.62 112.59
CA ILE A 237 -31.30 -16.58 113.38
C ILE A 237 -32.63 -17.09 113.95
N GLN A 238 -33.44 -17.81 113.16
CA GLN A 238 -34.68 -18.44 113.62
C GLN A 238 -34.42 -19.41 114.77
N ASN A 239 -33.50 -20.36 114.61
CA ASN A 239 -33.10 -21.32 115.65
C ASN A 239 -32.61 -20.61 116.93
N ARG A 240 -31.90 -19.47 116.81
CA ARG A 240 -31.48 -18.66 117.95
C ARG A 240 -32.65 -17.91 118.62
N CYS A 241 -33.60 -17.41 117.84
CA CYS A 241 -34.82 -16.78 118.35
C CYS A 241 -35.71 -17.81 119.05
N ASP A 242 -35.91 -18.99 118.46
CA ASP A 242 -36.70 -20.07 119.05
C ASP A 242 -36.06 -20.58 120.36
N SER A 243 -34.73 -20.79 120.37
CA SER A 243 -34.03 -21.13 121.61
C SER A 243 -34.11 -20.02 122.68
N ALA A 244 -34.08 -18.74 122.29
CA ALA A 244 -34.31 -17.63 123.21
C ALA A 244 -35.77 -17.53 123.71
N ILE A 245 -36.74 -17.95 122.90
CA ILE A 245 -38.16 -18.08 123.31
C ILE A 245 -38.32 -19.25 124.27
N GLU A 246 -37.65 -20.39 124.05
CA GLU A 246 -37.62 -21.52 124.98
C GLU A 246 -36.95 -21.15 126.31
N GLN A 247 -35.83 -20.44 126.28
CA GLN A 247 -35.17 -19.90 127.48
C GLN A 247 -36.09 -18.91 128.22
N THR A 248 -36.76 -18.00 127.51
CA THR A 248 -37.73 -17.08 128.11
C THR A 248 -38.90 -17.85 128.74
N ARG A 249 -39.45 -18.87 128.07
CA ARG A 249 -40.51 -19.73 128.61
C ARG A 249 -40.04 -20.55 129.82
N HIS A 250 -38.79 -20.99 129.86
CA HIS A 250 -38.20 -21.66 131.04
C HIS A 250 -38.13 -20.69 132.22
N LEU A 251 -37.61 -19.48 132.00
CA LEU A 251 -37.56 -18.42 133.00
C LEU A 251 -38.96 -17.95 133.45
N GLU A 252 -39.96 -17.93 132.57
CA GLU A 252 -41.37 -17.70 132.93
C GLU A 252 -41.96 -18.84 133.76
N GLN A 253 -41.61 -20.10 133.48
CA GLN A 253 -42.00 -21.26 134.28
C GLN A 253 -41.31 -21.26 135.66
N GLU A 254 -40.06 -20.82 135.75
CA GLU A 254 -39.34 -20.64 137.02
C GLU A 254 -39.88 -19.44 137.80
N ALA A 255 -40.11 -18.30 137.15
CA ALA A 255 -40.71 -17.12 137.76
C ALA A 255 -42.14 -17.39 138.25
N SER A 256 -42.94 -18.18 137.53
CA SER A 256 -44.28 -18.58 137.97
C SER A 256 -44.25 -19.67 139.05
N ARG A 257 -43.28 -20.59 139.05
CA ARG A 257 -42.99 -21.47 140.20
C ARG A 257 -42.64 -20.66 141.45
N HIS A 258 -41.75 -19.67 141.34
CA HIS A 258 -41.36 -18.80 142.43
C HIS A 258 -42.51 -17.88 142.88
N ALA A 259 -43.32 -17.33 141.98
CA ALA A 259 -44.53 -16.58 142.33
C ALA A 259 -45.56 -17.49 143.05
N GLY A 260 -45.68 -18.76 142.65
CA GLY A 260 -46.48 -19.76 143.36
C GLY A 260 -45.95 -20.07 144.76
N GLN A 261 -44.62 -20.14 144.93
CA GLN A 261 -43.97 -20.29 146.24
C GLN A 261 -44.19 -19.05 147.13
N VAL A 262 -44.05 -17.84 146.60
CA VAL A 262 -44.32 -16.59 147.30
C VAL A 262 -45.80 -16.51 147.72
N ALA A 263 -46.74 -16.77 146.81
CA ALA A 263 -48.16 -16.80 147.13
C ALA A 263 -48.52 -17.87 148.17
N ALA A 264 -47.81 -19.01 148.19
CA ALA A 264 -47.97 -20.02 149.24
C ALA A 264 -47.43 -19.56 150.60
N LEU A 265 -46.29 -18.84 150.62
CA LEU A 265 -45.71 -18.24 151.83
C LEU A 265 -46.57 -17.09 152.39
N GLU A 266 -47.11 -16.23 151.53
CA GLU A 266 -48.08 -15.19 151.92
C GLU A 266 -49.37 -15.81 152.50
N LYS A 267 -49.83 -16.94 151.94
CA LYS A 267 -50.97 -17.71 152.44
C LYS A 267 -50.68 -18.48 153.74
N ALA A 268 -49.40 -18.67 154.09
CA ALA A 268 -48.97 -19.15 155.40
C ALA A 268 -48.86 -17.99 156.42
N LEU A 269 -48.26 -16.86 156.05
CA LEU A 269 -48.15 -15.65 156.87
C LEU A 269 -49.52 -15.09 157.28
N SER A 270 -50.46 -15.02 156.35
CA SER A 270 -51.85 -14.59 156.63
C SER A 270 -52.64 -15.56 157.52
N ARG A 271 -52.17 -16.80 157.71
CA ARG A 271 -52.69 -17.74 158.73
C ARG A 271 -51.99 -17.62 160.09
N ALA A 272 -50.80 -17.04 160.16
CA ALA A 272 -50.10 -16.78 161.41
C ALA A 272 -50.53 -15.45 162.07
N TYR A 273 -50.95 -14.46 161.27
CA TYR A 273 -51.22 -13.10 161.75
C TYR A 273 -52.61 -12.88 162.40
N SER A 274 -53.48 -13.89 162.43
CA SER A 274 -54.88 -13.76 162.88
C SER A 274 -55.12 -14.12 164.37
N ALA A 275 -54.06 -14.36 165.15
CA ALA A 275 -54.16 -14.90 166.51
C ALA A 275 -53.52 -14.05 167.63
N ALA A 276 -53.08 -12.81 167.35
CA ALA A 276 -52.42 -11.96 168.34
C ALA A 276 -52.87 -10.49 168.30
N THR A 277 -53.71 -10.12 169.29
CA THR A 277 -53.93 -8.75 169.85
C THR A 277 -53.99 -7.58 168.85
N GLU A 278 -55.17 -7.05 168.53
CA GLU A 278 -55.83 -6.02 169.38
C GLU A 278 -54.88 -5.03 170.09
N ARG A 279 -54.79 -3.80 169.58
CA ARG A 279 -55.35 -2.61 170.29
C ARG A 279 -55.19 -1.27 169.55
N LYS A 280 -56.29 -0.51 169.60
CA LYS A 280 -56.41 0.96 169.73
C LYS A 280 -56.82 1.77 168.48
N ASP A 281 -57.74 2.69 168.75
CA ASP A 281 -58.58 3.45 167.82
C ASP A 281 -58.10 4.91 167.58
N ARG A 282 -58.39 5.44 166.37
CA ARG A 282 -58.92 6.80 166.07
C ARG A 282 -58.03 8.06 166.31
N PRO A 283 -58.42 9.25 165.79
CA PRO A 283 -59.19 9.56 164.55
C PRO A 283 -58.66 10.81 163.76
N THR A 284 -59.41 11.24 162.71
CA THR A 284 -59.42 12.60 162.09
C THR A 284 -58.15 13.06 161.32
N VAL A 285 -58.11 13.96 160.31
CA VAL A 285 -59.06 14.79 159.48
C VAL A 285 -58.22 15.36 158.29
N SER A 286 -58.65 15.70 157.06
CA SER A 286 -59.85 15.50 156.21
C SER A 286 -59.56 15.99 154.76
N LYS A 287 -60.57 16.05 153.85
CA LYS A 287 -60.57 16.68 152.49
C LYS A 287 -59.71 16.00 151.40
N ALA A 288 -59.94 16.20 150.08
CA ALA A 288 -61.16 16.56 149.31
C ALA A 288 -60.93 16.45 147.77
N LEU A 289 -62.02 16.30 146.99
CA LEU A 289 -62.15 16.47 145.52
C LEU A 289 -61.29 15.54 144.60
N ALA A 290 -61.44 15.54 143.26
CA ALA A 290 -62.62 15.32 142.40
C ALA A 290 -62.26 15.55 140.90
N LYS A 291 -63.05 14.95 139.98
CA LYS A 291 -63.06 15.11 138.50
C LYS A 291 -61.88 14.47 137.72
N ARG A 292 -61.94 14.04 136.44
CA ARG A 292 -62.99 13.73 135.40
C ARG A 292 -62.63 14.35 134.04
N GLY A 293 -62.69 13.55 132.96
CA GLY A 293 -62.52 13.94 131.54
C GLY A 293 -61.47 13.04 130.86
N GLN A 294 -61.69 12.25 129.79
CA GLN A 294 -62.77 12.00 128.81
C GLN A 294 -62.73 12.81 127.48
N ALA A 295 -62.64 12.07 126.35
CA ALA A 295 -62.79 12.48 124.93
C ALA A 295 -61.63 13.32 124.31
N LYS A 296 -61.37 13.36 122.98
CA LYS A 296 -62.14 12.97 121.76
C LYS A 296 -61.21 12.63 120.55
N LYS A 297 -61.73 12.57 119.29
CA LYS A 297 -61.03 12.09 118.06
C LYS A 297 -60.68 13.22 117.04
N MET A 298 -59.65 12.97 116.19
CA MET A 298 -59.52 13.34 114.74
C MET A 298 -59.43 14.85 114.33
N PRO A 299 -59.14 15.23 113.04
CA PRO A 299 -58.22 14.66 112.01
C PRO A 299 -57.49 15.74 111.10
N THR A 300 -56.83 15.31 110.00
CA THR A 300 -56.54 16.05 108.72
C THR A 300 -55.56 17.26 108.70
N ARG A 301 -54.98 17.75 107.56
CA ARG A 301 -54.53 17.20 106.23
C ARG A 301 -53.90 18.32 105.34
N ARG A 302 -52.84 18.04 104.54
CA ARG A 302 -52.25 18.87 103.42
C ARG A 302 -51.59 20.22 103.85
N GLN A 303 -50.72 20.93 103.08
CA GLN A 303 -50.07 20.74 101.76
C GLN A 303 -48.73 21.55 101.65
N ILE A 304 -47.89 21.27 100.63
CA ILE A 304 -47.08 22.17 99.72
C ILE A 304 -46.77 23.62 100.22
N SER A 305 -45.55 24.22 100.15
CA SER A 305 -44.48 24.19 99.12
C SER A 305 -43.10 24.78 99.56
N LYS A 306 -42.00 24.19 99.03
CA LYS A 306 -40.92 24.80 98.17
C LYS A 306 -40.51 26.29 98.39
N GLN A 307 -39.23 26.54 98.71
CA GLN A 307 -38.29 27.36 97.88
C GLN A 307 -36.85 27.49 98.44
N ARG A 308 -35.84 27.38 97.54
CA ARG A 308 -34.45 27.92 97.61
C ARG A 308 -33.56 27.45 98.79
N GLY A 309 -32.23 27.51 98.71
CA GLY A 309 -31.33 27.84 97.59
C GLY A 309 -29.87 28.00 98.06
N ASP A 310 -28.94 27.90 97.12
CA ASP A 310 -27.54 28.37 97.16
C ASP A 310 -26.58 27.82 98.24
N ALA A 311 -25.88 26.74 97.87
CA ALA A 311 -24.43 26.55 98.07
C ALA A 311 -23.89 25.58 97.01
#